data_AF-A0A8J8TA78-F1
#
_entry.id   AF-A0A8J8TA78-F1
#
_cell.length_a   1.000
_cell.length_b   1.000
_cell.length_c   1.000
_cell.angle_alpha   90.00
_cell.angle_beta   90.00
_cell.angle_gamma   90.00
#
_symmetry.space_group_name_H-M   'P 1'
#
loop_
_entity.id
_entity.type
_entity.pdbx_description
1 polymer ?
#
loop_
_entity_poly.entity_id
_entity_poly.type
_entity_poly.pdbx_seq_one_letter_code
_entity_poly.pdbx_strand_id
1 'polypeptide(L)' 'MLLLGLFGMIGVYEGGVEMMSQWHLFFTPTPAGTIAGIIEAVIITGGFTYLFAKLYNRFSGSLS' A
#
# COMPACT_ATOMS: atom_id res chain seq x y z
N MET A 1 -3.23 7.07 -0.20
CA MET A 1 -3.28 7.14 1.27
C MET A 1 -3.36 8.56 1.79
N LEU A 2 -2.36 9.42 1.56
CA LEU A 2 -2.29 10.78 2.13
C LEU A 2 -3.54 11.64 1.84
N LEU A 3 -3.96 11.74 0.58
CA LEU A 3 -5.16 12.52 0.20
C LEU A 3 -6.44 11.97 0.82
N LEU A 4 -6.64 10.65 0.76
CA LEU A 4 -7.83 10.00 1.32
C LEU A 4 -7.81 10.00 2.85
N GLY A 5 -6.64 9.97 3.50
CA GLY A 5 -6.50 10.19 4.92
C GLY A 5 -6.97 11.58 5.32
N LEU A 6 -6.57 12.62 4.56
CA LEU A 6 -7.01 14.00 4.80
C LEU A 6 -8.52 14.18 4.56
N PHE A 7 -9.06 13.63 3.46
CA PHE A 7 -10.49 13.72 3.17
C PHE A 7 -11.34 12.93 4.17
N GLY A 8 -10.87 11.77 4.63
CA GLY A 8 -11.53 11.00 5.67
C GLY A 8 -11.59 11.71 7.03
N MET A 9 -10.61 12.56 7.35
CA MET A 9 -10.67 13.38 8.57
C MET A 9 -11.82 14.40 8.58
N ILE A 10 -12.28 14.84 7.40
CA ILE A 10 -13.33 15.85 7.23
C ILE A 10 -14.64 15.27 6.69
N GLY A 11 -14.77 13.95 6.60
CA GLY A 11 -15.99 13.27 6.13
C GLY A 11 -16.27 13.43 4.64
N VAL A 12 -15.23 13.64 3.81
CA VAL A 12 -15.37 13.78 2.35
C VAL A 12 -14.79 12.56 1.66
N TYR A 13 -15.36 12.16 0.52
CA TYR A 13 -14.93 10.99 -0.26
C TYR A 13 -14.95 9.68 0.56
N GLU A 14 -15.95 9.50 1.43
CA GLU A 14 -16.02 8.37 2.36
C GLU A 14 -15.89 7.01 1.66
N GLY A 15 -16.48 6.82 0.47
CA GLY A 15 -16.32 5.57 -0.29
C GLY A 15 -14.87 5.24 -0.66
N GLY A 16 -14.04 6.25 -0.96
CA GLY A 16 -12.61 6.06 -1.21
C GLY A 16 -11.84 5.74 0.07
N VAL A 17 -12.25 6.31 1.20
CA VAL A 17 -11.67 6.06 2.53
C VAL A 17 -12.03 4.66 3.04
N GLU A 18 -13.26 4.23 2.81
CA GLU A 18 -13.74 2.88 3.12
C GLU A 18 -12.97 1.84 2.32
N MET A 19 -12.83 2.06 1.00
CA MET A 19 -11.97 1.22 0.16
C MET A 19 -10.55 1.17 0.73
N MET A 20 -9.92 2.31 1.00
CA MET A 20 -8.59 2.35 1.59
C MET A 20 -8.45 1.55 2.90
N SER A 21 -9.46 1.60 3.75
CA SER A 21 -9.50 0.85 5.02
C SER A 21 -9.65 -0.66 4.81
N GLN A 22 -10.26 -1.10 3.70
CA GLN A 22 -10.36 -2.50 3.33
C GLN A 22 -9.06 -3.04 2.71
N TRP A 23 -8.34 -2.21 1.94
CA TRP A 23 -7.14 -2.63 1.22
C TRP A 23 -5.86 -2.55 2.06
N HIS A 24 -5.85 -1.81 3.16
CA HIS A 24 -4.67 -1.58 3.98
C HIS A 24 -4.96 -1.80 5.45
N LEU A 25 -4.32 -2.82 6.02
CA LEU A 25 -4.63 -3.34 7.35
C LEU A 25 -4.43 -2.30 8.45
N PHE A 26 -3.47 -1.39 8.24
CA PHE A 26 -3.10 -0.37 9.22
C PHE A 26 -3.61 1.03 8.86
N PHE A 27 -4.33 1.17 7.74
CA PHE A 27 -4.87 2.47 7.35
C PHE A 27 -6.10 2.83 8.19
N THR A 28 -6.05 4.02 8.78
CA THR A 28 -7.23 4.74 9.29
C THR A 28 -7.11 6.21 8.89
N PRO A 29 -8.23 6.96 8.77
CA PRO A 29 -8.23 8.40 8.47
C PRO A 29 -7.80 9.24 9.70
N THR A 30 -6.70 8.84 10.33
CA THR A 30 -5.96 9.57 11.36
C THR A 30 -4.52 9.75 10.87
N PRO A 31 -3.77 10.76 11.35
CA PRO A 31 -2.38 10.95 10.96
C PRO A 31 -1.52 9.69 11.20
N ALA A 32 -1.65 9.08 12.38
CA ALA A 32 -0.90 7.88 12.74
C ALA A 32 -1.25 6.68 11.86
N GLY A 33 -2.54 6.41 11.64
CA GLY A 33 -2.97 5.30 10.77
C GLY A 33 -2.64 5.52 9.30
N THR A 34 -2.72 6.76 8.81
CA THR A 34 -2.30 7.08 7.43
C THR A 34 -0.81 6.82 7.23
N ILE A 35 0.04 7.20 8.20
CA ILE A 35 1.48 6.91 8.17
C ILE A 35 1.72 5.40 8.23
N ALA A 36 1.04 4.69 9.14
CA ALA A 36 1.17 3.24 9.27
C ALA A 36 0.80 2.50 7.98
N GLY A 37 -0.31 2.89 7.34
CA GLY A 37 -0.70 2.36 6.02
C GLY A 37 0.35 2.65 4.95
N ILE A 38 0.97 3.83 4.95
CA ILE A 38 2.02 4.16 3.96
C ILE A 38 3.22 3.24 4.13
N ILE A 39 3.66 3.03 5.38
CA ILE A 39 4.77 2.12 5.70
C ILE A 39 4.43 0.69 5.27
N GLU A 40 3.22 0.22 5.58
CA GLU A 40 2.71 -1.08 5.15
C GLU A 40 2.80 -1.23 3.62
N ALA A 41 2.24 -0.29 2.87
CA ALA A 41 2.23 -0.34 1.41
C ALA A 41 3.64 -0.36 0.82
N VAL A 42 4.58 0.42 1.37
CA VAL A 42 5.98 0.42 0.92
C VAL A 42 6.65 -0.92 1.18
N ILE A 43 6.46 -1.50 2.37
CA ILE A 43 7.07 -2.79 2.73
C ILE A 43 6.51 -3.92 1.86
N ILE A 44 5.18 -4.00 1.73
CA ILE A 44 4.52 -5.04 0.94
C ILE A 44 4.92 -4.91 -0.54
N THR A 45 4.79 -3.72 -1.12
CA THR A 45 5.13 -3.49 -2.54
C THR A 45 6.60 -3.75 -2.81
N GLY A 46 7.49 -3.29 -1.92
CA GLY A 46 8.92 -3.53 -2.02
C GLY A 46 9.25 -5.03 -1.95
N GLY A 47 8.67 -5.75 -0.99
CA GLY A 47 8.82 -7.21 -0.87
C GLY A 47 8.33 -7.96 -2.10
N PHE A 48 7.13 -7.65 -2.59
CA PHE A 48 6.58 -8.25 -3.81
C PHE A 48 7.44 -7.95 -5.04
N THR A 49 7.85 -6.70 -5.24
CA THR A 49 8.68 -6.29 -6.38
C THR A 49 10.04 -6.97 -6.35
N TYR A 50 10.67 -7.06 -5.18
CA TYR A 50 11.94 -7.77 -5.00
C TYR A 50 11.81 -9.26 -5.33
N LEU A 51 10.79 -9.93 -4.78
CA LEU A 51 10.54 -11.35 -5.04
C LEU A 51 10.26 -11.59 -6.53
N PHE A 52 9.46 -10.73 -7.16
CA PHE A 52 9.16 -10.79 -8.58
C PHE A 52 10.41 -10.62 -9.44
N ALA A 53 11.24 -9.60 -9.16
CA ALA A 53 12.49 -9.36 -9.87
C ALA A 53 13.47 -10.54 -9.71
N LYS A 54 13.59 -11.09 -8.50
CA LYS A 54 14.40 -12.28 -8.24
C LYS A 54 13.92 -13.49 -9.03
N LEU A 55 12.60 -13.73 -9.07
CA LEU A 55 11.99 -14.83 -9.81
C LEU A 55 12.18 -14.66 -11.32
N TYR A 56 11.93 -13.46 -11.83
CA TYR A 56 12.15 -13.09 -13.23
C TYR A 56 13.61 -13.35 -13.65
N ASN A 57 14.57 -12.85 -12.88
CA ASN A 57 15.99 -13.06 -13.16
C ASN A 57 16.40 -14.54 -13.09
N ARG A 58 15.79 -15.32 -12.18
CA ARG A 58 16.05 -16.75 -12.09
C ARG A 58 15.62 -17.49 -13.36
N PHE A 59 14.47 -17.16 -13.93
CA PHE A 59 14.01 -17.76 -15.19
C PHE A 59 14.75 -17.21 -16.40
N SER A 60 14.99 -15.89 -16.45
CA SER A 60 15.73 -15.27 -17.55
C SER A 60 17.19 -15.72 -17.61
N GLY A 61 17.84 -15.96 -16.47
CA GLY A 61 19.21 -16.49 -16.41
C GLY A 61 19.30 -18.02 -16.51
N SER A 62 18.17 -18.73 -16.53
CA SER A 62 18.12 -20.19 -16.76
C SER A 62 17.94 -20.55 -18.24
N LEU A 63 17.66 -19.57 -19.10
CA LEU A 63 17.41 -19.71 -20.54
C LEU A 63 18.58 -19.21 -21.42
N SER A 64 19.69 -18.78 -20.81
CA SER A 64 20.97 -18.42 -21.46
C SER A 64 22.02 -19.48 -21.22
#